data_AF-A0A2H1VW70-F1
#
_entry.id   AF-A0A2H1VW70-F1
#
_cell.length_a   1.000
_cell.length_b   1.000
_cell.length_c   1.000
_cell.angle_alpha   90.00
_cell.angle_beta   90.00
_cell.angle_gamma   90.00
#
_symmetry.space_group_name_H-M   'P 1'
#
loop_
_entity.id
_entity.type
_entity.pdbx_description
1 polymer ?
#
loop_
_entity_poly.entity_id
_entity_poly.type
_entity_poly.pdbx_seq_one_letter_code
_entity_poly.pdbx_strand_id
1 'polypeptide(L)'
;TMDVQATKMMSIHLEPLLPPTSIELDIQQNILVAALLGVGLIYQGTAHTHYAQVLLNEIGRPPGPEAEACVEREGYALAAGLALGLVVAGAASRLGPDTQHIARRLRTYMLGGDKLPLTGTQKEKYKQGSFAVREGATVNLDVTSPGATLALGLLYLRTGCPARAAWLQPPRTAYQLDFVRPDLLMLRVIARGLVLWDSIEPTEEWVENQVPDTIKPYCFVKPTEDNIDYEAMK
;
A
#
# COMPACT_ATOMS: atom_id res chain seq x y z
N THR A 1 3.30 7.12 -21.71
CA THR A 1 4.04 8.36 -22.07
C THR A 1 5.06 8.64 -20.99
N MET A 2 6.03 9.54 -21.18
CA MET A 2 7.04 9.94 -20.18
C MET A 2 7.40 11.41 -20.46
N ASP A 3 6.38 12.29 -20.44
CA ASP A 3 6.60 13.69 -20.78
C ASP A 3 7.44 14.39 -19.70
N VAL A 4 8.56 14.94 -20.13
CA VAL A 4 9.53 15.62 -19.27
C VAL A 4 8.95 16.91 -18.70
N GLN A 5 8.09 17.61 -19.46
CA GLN A 5 7.49 18.86 -18.99
C GLN A 5 6.45 18.61 -17.90
N ALA A 6 5.52 17.68 -18.15
CA ALA A 6 4.54 17.25 -17.14
C ALA A 6 5.23 16.67 -15.89
N THR A 7 6.30 15.88 -16.07
CA THR A 7 7.09 15.36 -14.94
C THR A 7 7.68 16.50 -14.11
N LYS A 8 8.35 17.47 -14.74
CA LYS A 8 8.94 18.62 -14.03
C LYS A 8 7.89 19.41 -13.26
N MET A 9 6.73 19.64 -13.86
CA MET A 9 5.62 20.34 -13.21
C MET A 9 5.06 19.57 -12.01
N MET A 10 5.07 18.23 -12.02
CA MET A 10 4.65 17.46 -10.84
C MET A 10 5.76 17.35 -9.79
N SER A 11 7.03 17.25 -10.22
CA SER A 11 8.18 17.13 -9.32
C SER A 11 8.42 18.35 -8.45
N ILE A 12 8.04 19.57 -8.87
CA ILE A 12 8.13 20.76 -8.00
C ILE A 12 7.23 20.66 -6.77
N HIS A 13 6.14 19.88 -6.87
CA HIS A 13 5.21 19.71 -5.76
C HIS A 13 5.66 18.62 -4.78
N LEU A 14 6.59 17.74 -5.19
CA LEU A 14 7.01 16.60 -4.40
C LEU A 14 8.42 16.84 -3.84
N GLU A 15 8.52 17.13 -2.55
CA GLU A 15 9.81 17.26 -1.82
C GLU A 15 10.82 16.12 -2.13
N PRO A 16 10.42 14.83 -2.22
CA PRO A 16 11.36 13.74 -2.49
C PRO A 16 11.99 13.78 -3.90
N LEU A 17 11.37 14.50 -4.84
CA LEU A 17 11.85 14.65 -6.21
C LEU A 17 12.58 15.98 -6.43
N LEU A 18 12.54 16.89 -5.45
CA LEU A 18 13.27 18.14 -5.50
C LEU A 18 14.77 17.91 -5.24
N PRO A 19 15.66 18.66 -5.92
CA PRO A 19 17.06 18.72 -5.55
C PRO A 19 17.22 19.12 -4.07
N PRO A 20 18.25 18.63 -3.37
CA PRO A 20 18.51 18.94 -1.95
C PRO A 20 18.84 20.43 -1.67
N THR A 21 18.87 21.27 -2.71
CA THR A 21 19.11 22.73 -2.66
C THR A 21 17.84 23.56 -2.82
N SER A 22 16.68 22.93 -3.00
CA SER A 22 15.41 23.63 -3.20
C SER A 22 14.82 24.17 -1.89
N ILE A 23 14.09 25.28 -2.02
CA ILE A 23 13.38 25.96 -0.91
C ILE A 23 12.23 25.07 -0.44
N GLU A 24 12.02 24.97 0.87
CA GLU A 24 10.83 24.32 1.44
C GLU A 24 9.57 25.07 0.97
N LEU A 25 8.69 24.35 0.28
CA LEU A 25 7.44 24.89 -0.21
C LEU A 25 6.32 24.42 0.72
N ASP A 26 5.60 25.37 1.29
CA ASP A 26 4.34 25.09 1.99
C ASP A 26 3.27 24.76 0.94
N ILE A 27 2.96 23.47 0.81
CA ILE A 27 2.02 22.93 -0.18
C ILE A 27 0.91 22.21 0.55
N GLN A 28 -0.33 22.52 0.16
CA GLN A 28 -1.51 21.84 0.68
C GLN A 28 -1.49 20.34 0.37
N GLN A 29 -1.83 19.52 1.36
CA GLN A 29 -1.78 18.05 1.28
C GLN A 29 -2.55 17.47 0.07
N ASN A 30 -3.70 18.03 -0.27
CA ASN A 30 -4.49 17.61 -1.43
C ASN A 30 -3.75 17.75 -2.76
N ILE A 31 -2.93 18.78 -2.90
CA ILE A 31 -2.10 19.01 -4.10
C ILE A 31 -1.01 17.93 -4.16
N LEU A 32 -0.42 17.56 -3.02
CA LEU A 32 0.58 16.49 -2.95
C LEU A 32 -0.01 15.15 -3.39
N VAL A 33 -1.20 14.80 -2.89
CA VAL A 33 -1.94 13.57 -3.27
C VAL A 33 -2.21 13.55 -4.78
N ALA A 34 -2.71 14.66 -5.34
CA ALA A 34 -2.98 14.78 -6.77
C ALA A 34 -1.69 14.70 -7.62
N ALA A 35 -0.62 15.36 -7.19
CA ALA A 35 0.67 15.33 -7.88
C ALA A 35 1.27 13.91 -7.88
N LEU A 36 1.15 13.18 -6.77
CA LEU A 36 1.64 11.82 -6.63
C LEU A 36 0.92 10.85 -7.57
N LEU A 37 -0.41 10.94 -7.65
CA LEU A 37 -1.21 10.21 -8.64
C LEU A 37 -0.87 10.62 -10.07
N GLY A 38 -0.65 11.92 -10.31
CA GLY A 38 -0.22 12.45 -11.60
C GLY A 38 1.10 11.82 -12.07
N VAL A 39 2.09 11.69 -11.19
CA VAL A 39 3.34 10.97 -11.49
C VAL A 39 3.06 9.50 -11.84
N GLY A 40 2.19 8.83 -11.07
CA GLY A 40 1.79 7.45 -11.37
C GLY A 40 1.16 7.27 -12.75
N LEU A 41 0.30 8.20 -13.16
CA LEU A 41 -0.34 8.21 -14.49
C LEU A 41 0.64 8.53 -15.61
N ILE A 42 1.53 9.52 -15.41
CA ILE A 42 2.56 9.87 -16.39
C ILE A 42 3.45 8.65 -16.64
N TYR A 43 3.89 7.95 -15.59
CA TYR A 43 4.80 6.81 -15.68
C TYR A 43 4.10 5.45 -15.76
N GLN A 44 2.80 5.43 -16.06
CA GLN A 44 2.00 4.20 -16.10
C GLN A 44 2.61 3.17 -17.06
N GLY A 45 2.88 1.96 -16.54
CA GLY A 45 3.43 0.84 -17.30
C GLY A 45 4.88 0.99 -17.78
N THR A 46 5.56 2.09 -17.43
CA THR A 46 6.96 2.35 -17.85
C THR A 46 7.98 1.52 -17.07
N ALA A 47 7.60 1.00 -15.88
CA ALA A 47 8.49 0.23 -15.01
C ALA A 47 9.76 0.98 -14.57
N HIS A 48 9.70 2.32 -14.47
CA HIS A 48 10.87 3.12 -14.14
C HIS A 48 11.30 2.97 -12.66
N THR A 49 12.46 2.35 -12.42
CA THR A 49 12.94 2.00 -11.07
C THR A 49 13.05 3.19 -10.12
N HIS A 50 13.58 4.33 -10.56
CA HIS A 50 13.75 5.51 -9.69
C HIS A 50 12.41 6.01 -9.13
N TYR A 51 11.41 6.25 -9.98
CA TYR A 51 10.08 6.67 -9.53
C TYR A 51 9.40 5.61 -8.68
N ALA A 52 9.55 4.33 -9.01
CA ALA A 52 9.04 3.25 -8.18
C ALA A 52 9.66 3.25 -6.77
N GLN A 53 10.97 3.50 -6.65
CA GLN A 53 11.65 3.59 -5.35
C GLN A 53 11.22 4.82 -4.54
N VAL A 54 11.07 5.97 -5.20
CA VAL A 54 10.58 7.20 -4.56
C VAL A 54 9.16 6.99 -4.03
N LEU A 55 8.24 6.51 -4.86
CA LEU A 55 6.86 6.23 -4.46
C LEU A 55 6.77 5.19 -3.35
N LEU A 56 7.64 4.19 -3.35
CA LEU A 56 7.72 3.19 -2.29
C LEU A 56 8.17 3.77 -0.95
N ASN A 57 9.05 4.78 -0.96
CA ASN A 57 9.44 5.50 0.25
C ASN A 57 8.29 6.37 0.77
N GLU A 58 7.51 6.96 -0.13
CA GLU A 58 6.36 7.80 0.24
C GLU A 58 5.21 7.03 0.91
N ILE A 59 4.98 5.75 0.55
CA ILE A 59 4.00 4.90 1.24
C ILE A 59 4.33 4.79 2.73
N GLY A 60 5.62 4.67 3.07
CA GLY A 60 6.10 4.51 4.44
C GLY A 60 6.57 5.80 5.11
N ARG A 61 6.18 6.98 4.59
CA ARG A 61 6.65 8.28 5.09
C ARG A 61 6.36 8.41 6.60
N PRO A 62 7.37 8.69 7.44
CA PRO A 62 7.16 8.90 8.88
C PRO A 62 6.38 10.20 9.13
N PRO A 63 5.68 10.32 10.26
CA PRO A 63 5.03 11.56 10.63
C PRO A 63 6.12 12.62 10.90
N GLY A 64 6.08 13.70 10.12
CA GLY A 64 7.02 14.81 10.23
C GLY A 64 6.81 15.68 11.46
N PRO A 65 7.77 16.55 11.79
CA PRO A 65 7.60 17.54 12.85
C PRO A 65 6.49 18.56 12.54
N GLU A 66 6.15 18.73 11.25
CA GLU A 66 5.09 19.60 10.75
C GLU A 66 3.71 19.03 11.08
N ALA A 67 2.85 19.86 11.70
CA ALA A 67 1.48 19.47 12.04
C ALA A 67 0.62 19.16 10.80
N GLU A 68 0.94 19.77 9.66
CA GLU A 68 0.26 19.57 8.37
C GLU A 68 0.51 18.17 7.80
N ALA A 69 1.69 17.58 8.03
CA ALA A 69 2.02 16.22 7.60
C ALA A 69 1.21 15.13 8.34
N CYS A 70 0.43 15.51 9.35
CA CYS A 70 -0.45 14.62 10.09
C CYS A 70 -1.86 14.54 9.50
N VAL A 71 -2.25 15.49 8.65
CA VAL A 71 -3.59 15.55 8.04
C VAL A 71 -3.63 14.65 6.79
N GLU A 72 -4.65 13.80 6.66
CA GLU A 72 -4.90 12.95 5.48
C GLU A 72 -3.75 12.01 5.06
N ARG A 73 -2.95 11.56 6.02
CA ARG A 73 -1.80 10.68 5.75
C ARG A 73 -2.18 9.34 5.13
N GLU A 74 -3.35 8.81 5.47
CA GLU A 74 -3.90 7.60 4.85
C GLU A 74 -4.17 7.81 3.35
N GLY A 75 -4.76 8.95 2.98
CA GLY A 75 -5.02 9.31 1.58
C GLY A 75 -3.73 9.46 0.77
N TYR A 76 -2.70 10.05 1.38
CA TYR A 76 -1.38 10.15 0.77
C TYR A 76 -0.70 8.81 0.57
N ALA A 77 -0.67 7.95 1.59
CA ALA A 77 -0.08 6.61 1.49
C ALA A 77 -0.84 5.73 0.49
N LEU A 78 -2.17 5.85 0.44
CA LEU A 78 -3.01 5.18 -0.54
C LEU A 78 -2.68 5.65 -1.96
N ALA A 79 -2.61 6.95 -2.19
CA ALA A 79 -2.24 7.54 -3.48
C ALA A 79 -0.83 7.13 -3.91
N ALA A 80 0.12 7.08 -2.97
CA ALA A 80 1.49 6.62 -3.22
C ALA A 80 1.51 5.17 -3.68
N GLY A 81 0.74 4.30 -3.01
CA GLY A 81 0.59 2.90 -3.35
C GLY A 81 -0.06 2.70 -4.72
N LEU A 82 -1.13 3.43 -5.01
CA LEU A 82 -1.82 3.35 -6.30
C LEU A 82 -0.93 3.87 -7.43
N ALA A 83 -0.27 5.02 -7.23
CA ALA A 83 0.70 5.56 -8.19
C ALA A 83 1.83 4.56 -8.45
N LEU A 84 2.42 3.97 -7.40
CA LEU A 84 3.44 2.94 -7.53
C LEU A 84 2.90 1.76 -8.36
N GLY A 85 1.72 1.26 -8.01
CA GLY A 85 1.04 0.18 -8.71
C GLY A 85 0.83 0.47 -10.20
N LEU A 86 0.48 1.70 -10.57
CA LEU A 86 0.35 2.14 -11.97
C LEU A 86 1.70 2.13 -12.71
N VAL A 87 2.76 2.61 -12.07
CA VAL A 87 4.11 2.61 -12.66
C VAL A 87 4.61 1.19 -12.93
N VAL A 88 4.36 0.28 -11.99
CA VAL A 88 4.83 -1.12 -12.04
C VAL A 88 3.78 -2.11 -12.55
N ALA A 89 2.67 -1.63 -13.10
CA ALA A 89 1.53 -2.45 -13.50
C ALA A 89 1.95 -3.58 -14.46
N GLY A 90 1.77 -4.84 -14.03
CA GLY A 90 2.16 -6.03 -14.79
C GLY A 90 3.65 -6.09 -15.15
N ALA A 91 4.51 -5.34 -14.46
CA ALA A 91 5.94 -5.24 -14.74
C ALA A 91 6.79 -6.24 -13.95
N ALA A 92 6.17 -7.21 -13.26
CA ALA A 92 6.86 -8.17 -12.39
C ALA A 92 8.02 -8.88 -13.11
N SER A 93 7.83 -9.26 -14.39
CA SER A 93 8.84 -9.89 -15.23
C SER A 93 9.88 -8.92 -15.80
N ARG A 94 9.54 -7.62 -15.93
CA ARG A 94 10.39 -6.58 -16.56
C ARG A 94 11.40 -5.96 -15.61
N LEU A 95 11.04 -5.76 -14.34
CA LEU A 95 11.91 -5.17 -13.32
C LEU A 95 12.95 -6.15 -12.75
N GLY A 96 12.84 -7.45 -13.03
CA GLY A 96 13.80 -8.47 -12.60
C GLY A 96 14.05 -8.47 -11.08
N PRO A 97 15.31 -8.26 -10.61
CA PRO A 97 15.64 -8.31 -9.17
C PRO A 97 15.02 -7.17 -8.36
N ASP A 98 14.80 -6.00 -8.96
CA ASP A 98 14.21 -4.84 -8.27
C ASP A 98 12.75 -5.09 -7.88
N THR A 99 12.02 -5.89 -8.68
CA THR A 99 10.66 -6.36 -8.33
C THR A 99 10.64 -7.03 -6.96
N GLN A 100 11.65 -7.86 -6.66
CA GLN A 100 11.68 -8.62 -5.42
C GLN A 100 11.92 -7.71 -4.21
N HIS A 101 12.75 -6.68 -4.37
CA HIS A 101 12.98 -5.68 -3.33
C HIS A 101 11.71 -4.86 -3.06
N ILE A 102 11.06 -4.35 -4.11
CA ILE A 102 9.80 -3.60 -4.00
C ILE A 102 8.71 -4.47 -3.36
N ALA A 103 8.53 -5.71 -3.85
CA ALA A 103 7.52 -6.62 -3.33
C ALA A 103 7.75 -7.00 -1.86
N ARG A 104 9.00 -7.18 -1.43
CA ARG A 104 9.31 -7.43 -0.01
C ARG A 104 8.96 -6.23 0.86
N ARG A 105 9.30 -5.01 0.43
CA ARG A 105 8.95 -3.79 1.16
C ARG A 105 7.44 -3.57 1.24
N LEU A 106 6.71 -3.78 0.15
CA LEU A 106 5.25 -3.74 0.14
C LEU A 106 4.64 -4.79 1.08
N ARG A 107 5.22 -6.00 1.13
CA ARG A 107 4.79 -7.02 2.09
C ARG A 107 4.99 -6.56 3.54
N THR A 108 6.12 -5.91 3.87
CA THR A 108 6.35 -5.34 5.20
C THR A 108 5.35 -4.24 5.53
N TYR A 109 5.00 -3.37 4.57
CA TYR A 109 3.95 -2.36 4.76
C TYR A 109 2.55 -2.96 4.91
N MET A 110 2.29 -4.13 4.34
CA MET A 110 0.98 -4.79 4.44
C MET A 110 0.80 -5.64 5.71
N LEU A 111 1.82 -6.39 6.12
CA LEU A 111 1.75 -7.33 7.26
C LEU A 111 2.32 -6.75 8.56
N GLY A 112 3.11 -5.69 8.44
CA GLY A 112 3.78 -5.07 9.57
C GLY A 112 5.19 -5.61 9.74
N GLY A 113 5.99 -4.85 10.47
CA GLY A 113 7.39 -5.13 10.74
C GLY A 113 8.11 -3.88 11.21
N ASP A 114 9.43 -3.99 11.40
CA ASP A 114 10.25 -2.87 11.80
C ASP A 114 10.32 -1.81 10.70
N LYS A 115 10.27 -0.54 11.12
CA LYS A 115 10.54 0.58 10.22
C LYS A 115 11.97 0.46 9.72
N LEU A 116 12.14 0.46 8.39
CA LEU A 116 13.47 0.58 7.81
C LEU A 116 14.06 1.95 8.18
N PRO A 117 15.36 2.04 8.48
CA PRO A 117 16.01 3.30 8.79
C PRO A 117 15.86 4.26 7.60
N LEU A 118 15.46 5.49 7.90
CA LEU A 118 15.35 6.56 6.91
C LEU A 118 16.70 6.76 6.21
N THR A 119 16.66 6.85 4.88
CA THR A 119 17.82 7.05 4.02
C THR A 119 17.83 8.47 3.45
N GLY A 120 19.01 9.08 3.34
CA GLY A 120 19.18 10.41 2.72
C GLY A 120 18.88 11.61 3.64
N THR A 121 18.61 12.76 3.01
CA THR A 121 18.36 14.08 3.65
C THR A 121 17.15 14.09 4.59
N GLN A 122 16.21 13.17 4.38
CA GLN A 122 15.04 12.99 5.24
C GLN A 122 15.41 12.54 6.66
N LYS A 123 16.55 11.87 6.87
CA LYS A 123 16.97 11.38 8.20
C LYS A 123 17.17 12.51 9.21
N GLU A 124 17.59 13.70 8.76
CA GLU A 124 17.76 14.85 9.66
C GLU A 124 16.43 15.53 9.99
N LYS A 125 15.52 15.67 9.01
CA LYS A 125 14.20 16.29 9.18
C LYS A 125 13.29 15.49 10.12
N TYR A 126 13.32 14.16 10.04
CA TYR A 126 12.50 13.26 10.87
C TYR A 126 13.21 12.78 12.15
N LYS A 127 14.34 13.38 12.52
CA LYS A 127 15.02 13.08 13.79
C LYS A 127 14.22 13.57 15.00
N GLN A 128 13.44 14.63 14.83
CA GLN A 128 12.44 15.07 15.79
C GLN A 128 11.12 14.34 15.50
N GLY A 129 10.59 13.68 16.52
CA GLY A 129 9.28 13.03 16.41
C GLY A 129 8.16 14.06 16.26
N SER A 130 7.11 13.68 15.56
CA SER A 130 5.90 14.48 15.42
C SER A 130 5.26 14.80 16.78
N PHE A 131 4.78 16.03 16.94
CA PHE A 131 4.06 16.46 18.15
C PHE A 131 2.60 15.98 18.18
N ALA A 132 2.01 15.69 17.03
CA ALA A 132 0.59 15.32 16.90
C ALA A 132 0.33 13.80 16.81
N VAL A 133 1.28 13.02 16.28
CA VAL A 133 1.14 11.57 16.10
C VAL A 133 2.27 10.86 16.82
N ARG A 134 1.96 9.81 17.57
CA ARG A 134 2.98 8.97 18.22
C ARG A 134 2.94 7.59 17.61
N GLU A 135 3.89 7.31 16.73
CA GLU A 135 4.07 5.96 16.20
C GLU A 135 5.12 5.18 16.98
N GLY A 136 4.90 3.87 17.10
CA GLY A 136 5.89 2.93 17.63
C GLY A 136 7.05 2.65 16.65
N ALA A 137 7.87 1.67 17.02
CA ALA A 137 8.98 1.17 16.20
C ALA A 137 8.50 0.37 14.97
N THR A 138 7.25 -0.09 14.99
CA THR A 138 6.62 -0.85 13.92
C THR A 138 5.90 0.05 12.92
N VAL A 139 5.79 -0.41 11.68
CA VAL A 139 5.02 0.26 10.64
C VAL A 139 3.55 0.37 11.05
N ASN A 140 2.96 1.56 10.85
CA ASN A 140 1.53 1.76 11.04
C ASN A 140 0.75 1.10 9.89
N LEU A 141 0.05 0.02 10.21
CA LEU A 141 -0.72 -0.76 9.26
C LEU A 141 -1.92 0.00 8.72
N ASP A 142 -2.60 0.80 9.55
CA ASP A 142 -3.81 1.51 9.15
C ASP A 142 -3.54 2.50 8.01
N VAL A 143 -2.33 3.10 8.01
CA VAL A 143 -1.91 4.06 6.98
C VAL A 143 -1.34 3.36 5.74
N THR A 144 -0.43 2.40 5.93
CA THR A 144 0.41 1.89 4.84
C THR A 144 -0.15 0.66 4.14
N SER A 145 -0.99 -0.12 4.83
CA SER A 145 -1.50 -1.38 4.29
C SER A 145 -2.42 -1.26 3.06
N PRO A 146 -3.35 -0.28 2.92
CA PRO A 146 -4.23 -0.24 1.75
C PRO A 146 -3.45 0.10 0.48
N GLY A 147 -2.54 1.09 0.56
CA GLY A 147 -1.65 1.44 -0.55
C GLY A 147 -0.71 0.30 -0.93
N ALA A 148 -0.13 -0.38 0.06
CA ALA A 148 0.77 -1.50 -0.19
C ALA A 148 0.07 -2.71 -0.82
N THR A 149 -1.15 -3.00 -0.40
CA THR A 149 -1.97 -4.11 -0.91
C THR A 149 -2.33 -3.90 -2.38
N LEU A 150 -2.80 -2.69 -2.73
CA LEU A 150 -3.11 -2.34 -4.13
C LEU A 150 -1.86 -2.33 -5.01
N ALA A 151 -0.76 -1.76 -4.52
CA ALA A 151 0.51 -1.76 -5.25
C ALA A 151 1.00 -3.20 -5.54
N LEU A 152 0.88 -4.10 -4.57
CA LEU A 152 1.28 -5.50 -4.73
C LEU A 152 0.39 -6.24 -5.73
N GLY A 153 -0.93 -6.01 -5.67
CA GLY A 153 -1.89 -6.55 -6.63
C GLY A 153 -1.62 -6.10 -8.06
N LEU A 154 -1.35 -4.80 -8.26
CA LEU A 154 -1.04 -4.24 -9.58
C LEU A 154 0.34 -4.65 -10.11
N LEU A 155 1.34 -4.78 -9.23
CA LEU A 155 2.68 -5.27 -9.59
C LEU A 155 2.62 -6.68 -10.19
N TYR A 156 1.85 -7.57 -9.57
CA TYR A 156 1.67 -8.97 -9.98
C TYR A 156 0.38 -9.21 -10.79
N LEU A 157 -0.20 -8.16 -11.36
CA LEU A 157 -1.44 -8.23 -12.15
C LEU A 157 -1.31 -9.28 -13.25
N ARG A 158 -2.26 -10.23 -13.30
CA ARG A 158 -2.32 -11.31 -14.30
C ARG A 158 -1.05 -12.16 -14.40
N THR A 159 -0.26 -12.28 -13.32
CA THR A 159 0.93 -13.14 -13.33
C THR A 159 0.62 -14.60 -13.01
N GLY A 160 -0.57 -14.90 -12.45
CA GLY A 160 -0.96 -16.26 -12.10
C GLY A 160 -0.07 -16.95 -11.06
N CYS A 161 0.75 -16.18 -10.33
CA CYS A 161 1.75 -16.73 -9.41
C CYS A 161 1.14 -17.06 -8.03
N PRO A 162 0.92 -18.35 -7.67
CA PRO A 162 0.26 -18.71 -6.42
C PRO A 162 1.08 -18.32 -5.18
N ALA A 163 2.41 -18.32 -5.27
CA ALA A 163 3.30 -17.93 -4.18
C ALA A 163 3.13 -16.46 -3.76
N ARG A 164 2.76 -15.57 -4.69
CA ARG A 164 2.50 -14.15 -4.40
C ARG A 164 1.06 -13.95 -3.93
N ALA A 165 0.12 -14.67 -4.53
CA ALA A 165 -1.27 -14.69 -4.08
C ALA A 165 -1.41 -15.21 -2.64
N ALA A 166 -0.53 -16.12 -2.20
CA ALA A 166 -0.50 -16.62 -0.83
C ALA A 166 -0.18 -15.53 0.21
N TRP A 167 0.54 -14.47 -0.17
CA TRP A 167 0.80 -13.34 0.73
C TRP A 167 -0.44 -12.48 0.98
N LEU A 168 -1.37 -12.48 0.03
CA LEU A 168 -2.63 -11.75 0.06
C LEU A 168 -3.78 -12.61 0.61
N GLN A 169 -3.51 -13.85 1.06
CA GLN A 169 -4.54 -14.72 1.58
C GLN A 169 -5.12 -14.13 2.88
N PRO A 170 -6.46 -14.16 3.05
CA PRO A 170 -7.07 -13.83 4.33
C PRO A 170 -6.50 -14.69 5.47
N PRO A 171 -6.40 -14.14 6.70
CA PRO A 171 -5.98 -14.92 7.86
C PRO A 171 -6.89 -16.13 8.07
N ARG A 172 -6.30 -17.25 8.51
CA ARG A 172 -7.04 -18.51 8.67
C ARG A 172 -7.61 -18.72 10.08
N THR A 173 -7.19 -17.92 11.05
CA THR A 173 -7.58 -18.06 12.46
C THR A 173 -8.30 -16.81 12.95
N ALA A 174 -9.29 -17.00 13.81
CA ALA A 174 -10.03 -15.91 14.46
C ALA A 174 -9.08 -14.91 15.15
N TYR A 175 -8.10 -15.42 15.89
CA TYR A 175 -7.10 -14.58 16.55
C TYR A 175 -6.35 -13.64 15.59
N GLN A 176 -6.01 -14.09 14.37
CA GLN A 176 -5.34 -13.23 13.39
C GLN A 176 -6.30 -12.27 12.68
N LEU A 177 -7.60 -12.62 12.64
CA LEU A 177 -8.65 -11.78 12.08
C LEU A 177 -8.83 -10.51 12.91
N ASP A 178 -8.77 -10.63 14.25
CA ASP A 178 -8.90 -9.51 15.19
C ASP A 178 -7.82 -8.42 15.00
N PHE A 179 -6.67 -8.75 14.40
CA PHE A 179 -5.59 -7.80 14.13
C PHE A 179 -5.70 -7.10 12.77
N VAL A 180 -6.71 -7.41 11.96
CA VAL A 180 -6.86 -6.87 10.60
C VAL A 180 -8.23 -6.26 10.43
N ARG A 181 -8.29 -4.97 10.12
CA ARG A 181 -9.55 -4.30 9.79
C ARG A 181 -10.23 -4.97 8.59
N PRO A 182 -11.57 -5.14 8.60
CA PRO A 182 -12.30 -5.81 7.53
C PRO A 182 -12.16 -5.11 6.17
N ASP A 183 -12.10 -3.78 6.15
CA ASP A 183 -11.89 -2.99 4.92
C ASP A 183 -10.57 -3.37 4.20
N LEU A 184 -9.50 -3.57 4.98
CA LEU A 184 -8.19 -3.96 4.47
C LEU A 184 -8.21 -5.42 3.97
N LEU A 185 -9.03 -6.25 4.61
CA LEU A 185 -9.23 -7.64 4.24
C LEU A 185 -9.94 -7.74 2.88
N MET A 186 -10.95 -6.90 2.64
CA MET A 186 -11.59 -6.75 1.33
C MET A 186 -10.56 -6.37 0.25
N LEU A 187 -9.71 -5.36 0.52
CA LEU A 187 -8.65 -4.97 -0.42
C LEU A 187 -7.66 -6.11 -0.70
N ARG A 188 -7.33 -6.93 0.30
CA ARG A 188 -6.45 -8.11 0.12
C ARG A 188 -7.10 -9.16 -0.79
N VAL A 189 -8.39 -9.45 -0.62
CA VAL A 189 -9.13 -10.38 -1.49
C VAL A 189 -9.20 -9.86 -2.92
N ILE A 190 -9.49 -8.56 -3.12
CA ILE A 190 -9.51 -7.94 -4.44
C ILE A 190 -8.12 -8.02 -5.08
N ALA A 191 -7.06 -7.65 -4.36
CA ALA A 191 -5.69 -7.72 -4.85
C ALA A 191 -5.27 -9.16 -5.19
N ARG A 192 -5.71 -10.16 -4.41
CA ARG A 192 -5.49 -11.58 -4.73
C ARG A 192 -6.17 -11.97 -6.04
N GLY A 193 -7.40 -11.51 -6.27
CA GLY A 193 -8.11 -11.68 -7.54
C GLY A 193 -7.37 -11.06 -8.72
N LEU A 194 -6.81 -9.85 -8.55
CA LEU A 194 -5.98 -9.21 -9.58
C LEU A 194 -4.74 -10.03 -9.96
N VAL A 195 -4.11 -10.69 -8.98
CA VAL A 195 -2.95 -11.56 -9.24
C VAL A 195 -3.37 -12.86 -9.93
N LEU A 196 -4.44 -13.50 -9.46
CA LEU A 196 -4.99 -14.75 -9.97
C LEU A 196 -6.15 -14.51 -10.95
N TRP A 197 -5.98 -13.53 -11.84
CA TRP A 197 -7.04 -13.03 -12.72
C TRP A 197 -7.70 -14.12 -13.58
N ASP A 198 -6.89 -15.06 -14.09
CA ASP A 198 -7.37 -16.11 -14.98
C ASP A 198 -8.18 -17.21 -14.25
N SER A 199 -8.15 -17.22 -12.91
CA SER A 199 -8.92 -18.16 -12.08
C SER A 199 -10.26 -17.59 -11.59
N ILE A 200 -10.62 -16.37 -12.00
CA ILE A 200 -11.88 -15.74 -11.60
C ILE A 200 -13.02 -16.35 -12.40
N GLU A 201 -14.02 -16.90 -11.70
CA GLU A 201 -15.23 -17.46 -12.29
C GLU A 201 -16.45 -16.60 -11.93
N PRO A 202 -17.40 -16.38 -12.86
CA PRO A 202 -18.61 -15.62 -12.59
C PRO A 202 -19.68 -16.48 -11.89
N THR A 203 -19.29 -17.15 -10.81
CA THR A 203 -20.15 -18.05 -10.01
C THR A 203 -20.19 -17.59 -8.56
N GLU A 204 -21.33 -17.77 -7.90
CA GLU A 204 -21.49 -17.46 -6.47
C GLU A 204 -20.57 -18.35 -5.62
N GLU A 205 -20.44 -19.63 -6.00
CA GLU A 205 -19.53 -20.58 -5.35
C GLU A 205 -18.07 -20.08 -5.33
N TRP A 206 -17.60 -19.43 -6.40
CA TRP A 206 -16.26 -18.87 -6.44
C TRP A 206 -16.06 -17.72 -5.45
N VAL A 207 -17.10 -16.89 -5.28
CA VAL A 207 -17.11 -15.77 -4.33
C VAL A 207 -17.10 -16.31 -2.90
N GLU A 208 -17.97 -17.27 -2.58
CA GLU A 208 -18.01 -17.92 -1.27
C GLU A 208 -16.70 -18.63 -0.91
N ASN A 209 -16.02 -19.18 -1.91
CA ASN A 209 -14.72 -19.83 -1.74
C ASN A 209 -13.55 -18.88 -1.44
N GLN A 210 -13.74 -17.55 -1.55
CA GLN A 210 -12.72 -16.59 -1.09
C GLN A 210 -12.65 -16.51 0.45
N VAL A 211 -13.73 -16.85 1.14
CA VAL A 211 -13.80 -16.85 2.60
C VAL A 211 -13.14 -18.13 3.15
N PRO A 212 -12.22 -18.03 4.13
CA PRO A 212 -11.64 -19.22 4.76
C PRO A 212 -12.72 -20.12 5.38
N ASP A 213 -12.55 -21.44 5.26
CA ASP A 213 -13.48 -22.42 5.84
C ASP A 213 -13.60 -22.31 7.37
N THR A 214 -12.60 -21.73 8.03
CA THR A 214 -12.63 -21.45 9.47
C THR A 214 -13.67 -20.37 9.84
N ILE A 215 -13.98 -19.45 8.92
CA ILE A 215 -14.84 -18.28 9.17
C ILE A 215 -16.25 -18.52 8.61
N LYS A 216 -16.36 -19.25 7.48
CA LYS A 216 -17.64 -19.65 6.86
C LYS A 216 -18.75 -20.09 7.84
N PRO A 217 -18.50 -20.96 8.85
CA PRO A 217 -19.56 -21.42 9.75
C PRO A 217 -20.06 -20.34 10.72
N TYR A 218 -19.36 -19.21 10.86
CA TYR A 218 -19.72 -18.11 11.74
C TYR A 218 -20.33 -16.92 10.99
N CYS A 219 -20.22 -16.88 9.66
CA CYS A 219 -20.82 -15.85 8.82
C CYS A 219 -22.35 -15.95 8.81
N PHE A 220 -23.04 -14.83 9.01
CA PHE A 220 -24.52 -14.71 8.96
C PHE A 220 -25.29 -15.59 9.95
N VAL A 221 -24.62 -16.17 10.95
CA VAL A 221 -25.26 -16.96 12.01
C VAL A 221 -25.70 -16.05 13.16
N LYS A 222 -26.85 -16.35 13.78
CA LYS A 222 -27.26 -15.68 15.03
C LYS A 222 -26.33 -16.12 16.15
N PRO A 223 -25.75 -15.19 16.94
CA PRO A 223 -24.81 -15.55 18.01
C PRO A 223 -25.48 -16.54 18.96
N THR A 224 -24.86 -17.71 19.11
CA THR A 224 -25.41 -18.83 19.92
C THR A 224 -24.62 -19.01 21.22
N GLU A 225 -23.38 -18.49 21.30
CA GLU A 225 -22.48 -18.64 22.46
C GLU A 225 -21.77 -17.33 22.82
N ASP A 226 -21.90 -16.84 24.05
CA ASP A 226 -21.34 -15.53 24.46
C ASP A 226 -19.79 -15.45 24.47
N ASN A 227 -19.08 -16.57 24.32
CA ASN A 227 -17.61 -16.63 24.35
C ASN A 227 -16.95 -16.42 22.98
N ILE A 228 -17.73 -16.34 21.89
CA ILE A 228 -17.23 -16.15 20.54
C ILE A 228 -17.68 -14.76 20.07
N ASP A 229 -16.75 -13.92 19.65
CA ASP A 229 -17.09 -12.62 19.05
C ASP A 229 -17.54 -12.83 17.59
N TYR A 230 -18.85 -13.00 17.41
CA TYR A 230 -19.46 -13.15 16.09
C TYR A 230 -19.48 -11.85 15.28
N GLU A 231 -19.29 -10.67 15.89
CA GLU A 231 -19.31 -9.39 15.17
C GLU A 231 -18.01 -9.18 14.38
N ALA A 232 -16.88 -9.68 14.88
CA ALA A 232 -15.62 -9.72 14.13
C ALA A 232 -15.64 -10.68 12.92
N MET A 233 -16.62 -11.59 12.86
CA MET A 233 -16.76 -12.62 11.82
C MET A 233 -17.94 -12.41 10.85
N LYS A 234 -18.73 -11.35 11.05
CA LYS A 234 -19.80 -10.91 10.15
C LYS A 234 -19.26 -10.06 9.01
#